data_AF-A0A8J6RTE7-F1
#
_entry.id   AF-A0A8J6RTE7-F1
#
_cell.length_a   1.000
_cell.length_b   1.000
_cell.length_c   1.000
_cell.angle_alpha   90.00
_cell.angle_beta   90.00
_cell.angle_gamma   90.00
#
_symmetry.space_group_name_H-M   'P 1'
#
loop_
_entity.id
_entity.type
_entity.pdbx_description
1 polymer ?
#
loop_
_entity_poly.entity_id
_entity_poly.type
_entity_poly.pdbx_seq_one_letter_code
_entity_poly.pdbx_strand_id
1 'polypeptide(L)'
;MAESNSSAAVLNAIKARAIQTWGEESWSKEIIKAYVELEQRQGIEAEKASYVNRRTQILRAFETGSCRLDTALLLAKAVGCQFQMVCAEVQVTTF
;
A
#
# COMPACT_ATOMS: atom_id res chain seq x y z
N MET A 1 17.14 5.14 18.77
CA MET A 1 16.05 5.88 18.09
C MET A 1 15.58 4.99 16.96
N ALA A 2 14.38 4.41 17.08
CA ALA A 2 13.91 3.34 16.20
C ALA A 2 13.69 3.85 14.78
N GLU A 3 14.16 3.08 13.80
CA GLU A 3 14.18 3.35 12.36
C GLU A 3 12.80 3.75 11.83
N SER A 4 12.63 5.04 11.51
CA SER A 4 11.37 5.63 11.05
C SER A 4 11.00 5.28 9.60
N ASN A 5 11.80 4.47 8.90
CA ASN A 5 11.72 4.25 7.45
C ASN A 5 11.44 2.79 7.06
N SER A 6 10.82 2.01 7.94
CA SER A 6 10.47 0.62 7.64
C SER A 6 9.17 0.51 6.82
N SER A 7 9.02 -0.60 6.08
CA SER A 7 7.76 -0.92 5.37
C SER A 7 6.54 -0.90 6.30
N ALA A 8 6.74 -1.32 7.55
CA ALA A 8 5.71 -1.31 8.58
C ALA A 8 5.28 0.12 8.94
N ALA A 9 6.22 1.07 9.03
CA ALA A 9 5.90 2.47 9.30
C ALA A 9 5.03 3.08 8.18
N VAL A 10 5.36 2.77 6.93
CA VAL A 10 4.58 3.19 5.76
C VAL A 10 3.17 2.62 5.78
N LEU A 11 3.02 1.31 6.02
CA LEU A 11 1.71 0.66 6.09
C LEU A 11 0.87 1.18 7.26
N ASN A 12 1.49 1.46 8.41
CA ASN A 12 0.81 2.08 9.55
C ASN A 12 0.32 3.50 9.22
N ALA A 13 1.11 4.31 8.51
CA ALA A 13 0.69 5.63 8.06
C ALA A 13 -0.51 5.54 7.08
N ILE A 14 -0.47 4.60 6.12
CA ILE A 14 -1.58 4.34 5.21
C ILE A 14 -2.83 3.91 5.98
N LYS A 15 -2.70 2.98 6.93
CA LYS A 15 -3.80 2.52 7.78
C LYS A 15 -4.41 3.67 8.57
N ALA A 16 -3.58 4.49 9.22
CA ALA A 16 -4.04 5.66 9.96
C ALA A 16 -4.82 6.64 9.07
N ARG A 17 -4.35 6.88 7.85
CA ARG A 17 -5.06 7.72 6.87
C ARG A 17 -6.38 7.09 6.42
N ALA A 18 -6.41 5.77 6.20
CA ALA A 18 -7.63 5.04 5.86
C ALA A 18 -8.67 5.12 6.97
N ILE A 19 -8.26 4.95 8.24
CA ILE A 19 -9.12 5.10 9.43
C ILE A 19 -9.65 6.53 9.52
N GLN A 20 -8.80 7.54 9.30
CA GLN A 20 -9.25 8.93 9.29
C GLN A 20 -10.30 9.21 8.20
N THR A 21 -10.21 8.51 7.07
CA THR A 21 -11.08 8.73 5.90
C THR A 21 -12.40 7.97 6.00
N TRP A 22 -12.38 6.73 6.49
CA TRP A 22 -13.53 5.80 6.45
C TRP A 22 -13.95 5.25 7.82
N GLY A 23 -13.22 5.54 8.89
CA GLY A 23 -13.48 5.06 10.25
C GLY A 23 -12.88 3.67 10.56
N GLU A 24 -12.69 3.38 11.85
CA GLU A 24 -12.02 2.17 12.35
C GLU A 24 -12.71 0.87 11.92
N GLU A 25 -14.03 0.87 11.82
CA GLU A 25 -14.78 -0.36 11.49
C GLU A 25 -14.81 -0.65 9.98
N SER A 26 -14.65 0.38 9.14
CA SER A 26 -14.86 0.29 7.70
C SER A 26 -13.59 0.45 6.86
N TRP A 27 -12.50 0.97 7.42
CA TRP A 27 -11.27 1.27 6.66
C TRP A 27 -10.77 0.08 5.85
N SER A 28 -10.81 -1.13 6.43
CA SER A 28 -10.25 -2.32 5.80
C SER A 28 -11.04 -2.72 4.55
N LYS A 29 -12.37 -2.64 4.60
CA LYS A 29 -13.24 -2.94 3.45
C LYS A 29 -13.06 -1.88 2.35
N GLU A 30 -13.06 -0.61 2.73
CA GLU A 30 -13.01 0.49 1.76
C GLU A 30 -11.63 0.62 1.10
N ILE A 31 -10.53 0.43 1.83
CA ILE A 31 -9.19 0.47 1.23
C ILE A 31 -8.98 -0.68 0.24
N ILE A 32 -9.51 -1.87 0.51
CA ILE A 32 -9.41 -3.02 -0.41
C ILE A 32 -10.21 -2.75 -1.68
N LYS A 33 -11.42 -2.18 -1.58
CA LYS A 33 -12.19 -1.78 -2.77
C LYS A 33 -11.45 -0.75 -3.60
N ALA A 34 -10.97 0.33 -2.97
CA ALA A 34 -10.23 1.39 -3.65
C ALA A 34 -8.94 0.85 -4.30
N TYR A 35 -8.23 -0.06 -3.62
CA TYR A 35 -7.09 -0.77 -4.19
C TYR A 35 -7.48 -1.54 -5.44
N VAL A 36 -8.55 -2.36 -5.38
CA VAL A 36 -9.01 -3.18 -6.50
C VAL A 36 -9.43 -2.30 -7.68
N GLU A 37 -10.15 -1.21 -7.43
CA GLU A 37 -10.53 -0.25 -8.49
C GLU A 37 -9.31 0.39 -9.16
N LEU A 38 -8.26 0.71 -8.39
CA LEU A 38 -7.03 1.26 -8.93
C LEU A 38 -6.22 0.21 -9.70
N GLU A 39 -6.16 -1.02 -9.19
CA GLU A 39 -5.50 -2.14 -9.85
C GLU A 39 -6.18 -2.43 -11.19
N GLN A 40 -7.53 -2.54 -11.20
CA GLN A 40 -8.39 -2.72 -12.37
C GLN A 40 -8.13 -1.72 -13.51
N ARG A 41 -7.65 -0.51 -13.19
CA ARG A 41 -7.33 0.53 -14.16
C ARG A 41 -5.94 0.41 -14.80
N GLN A 42 -5.06 -0.50 -14.34
CA GLN A 42 -3.65 -0.55 -14.74
C GLN A 42 -3.26 -1.60 -15.80
N GLY A 43 -4.16 -2.43 -16.36
CA GLY A 43 -3.82 -3.30 -17.50
C GLY A 43 -4.60 -4.61 -17.64
N ILE A 44 -4.04 -5.60 -18.37
CA ILE A 44 -4.76 -6.82 -18.81
C ILE A 44 -5.04 -7.81 -17.65
N GLU A 45 -4.17 -7.91 -16.64
CA GLU A 45 -4.44 -8.74 -15.45
C GLU A 45 -5.44 -8.09 -14.47
N ALA A 46 -5.76 -6.83 -14.71
CA ALA A 46 -6.56 -6.00 -13.84
C ALA A 46 -8.02 -6.47 -13.77
N GLU A 47 -8.55 -7.06 -14.85
CA GLU A 47 -9.89 -7.64 -14.88
C GLU A 47 -10.09 -8.82 -13.91
N LYS A 48 -9.01 -9.46 -13.46
CA LYS A 48 -9.05 -10.55 -12.47
C LYS A 48 -8.95 -10.07 -11.03
N ALA A 49 -8.60 -8.80 -10.81
CA ALA A 49 -8.56 -8.21 -9.48
C ALA A 49 -9.97 -8.12 -8.93
N SER A 50 -10.21 -8.76 -7.79
CA SER A 50 -11.48 -8.72 -7.09
C SER A 50 -11.25 -8.54 -5.60
N TYR A 51 -12.26 -8.02 -4.91
CA TYR A 51 -12.22 -7.86 -3.46
C TYR A 51 -11.87 -9.18 -2.75
N VAL A 52 -12.48 -10.29 -3.18
CA VAL A 52 -12.28 -11.61 -2.57
C VAL A 52 -10.83 -12.07 -2.75
N ASN A 53 -10.27 -11.91 -3.95
CA ASN A 53 -8.91 -12.34 -4.27
C ASN A 53 -7.83 -11.53 -3.53
N ARG A 54 -8.06 -10.22 -3.36
CA ARG A 54 -7.08 -9.30 -2.76
C ARG A 54 -7.23 -9.13 -1.25
N ARG A 55 -8.39 -9.45 -0.67
CA ARG A 55 -8.67 -9.24 0.76
C ARG A 55 -7.61 -9.86 1.67
N THR A 56 -7.35 -11.15 1.53
CA THR A 56 -6.40 -11.86 2.40
C THR A 56 -4.98 -11.32 2.23
N GLN A 57 -4.58 -11.02 0.99
CA GLN A 57 -3.25 -10.46 0.70
C GLN A 57 -3.05 -9.10 1.37
N ILE A 58 -4.02 -8.19 1.23
CA ILE A 58 -3.93 -6.83 1.76
C ILE A 58 -3.98 -6.82 3.29
N LEU A 59 -4.90 -7.60 3.89
CA LEU A 59 -4.97 -7.70 5.35
C LEU A 59 -3.67 -8.25 5.92
N ARG A 60 -3.12 -9.31 5.32
CA ARG A 60 -1.84 -9.87 5.73
C ARG A 60 -0.70 -8.86 5.61
N ALA A 61 -0.71 -8.00 4.59
CA ALA A 61 0.30 -6.95 4.48
C ALA A 61 0.29 -5.99 5.68
N PHE A 62 -0.90 -5.57 6.13
CA PHE A 62 -1.03 -4.75 7.34
C PHE A 62 -0.65 -5.50 8.62
N GLU A 63 -0.97 -6.79 8.72
CA GLU A 63 -0.61 -7.63 9.87
C GLU A 63 0.90 -7.87 9.98
N THR A 64 1.58 -8.14 8.86
CA THR A 64 3.02 -8.42 8.85
C THR A 64 3.88 -7.17 8.73
N GLY A 65 3.28 -6.02 8.40
CA GLY A 65 4.01 -4.79 8.13
C GLY A 65 4.88 -4.88 6.87
N SER A 66 4.52 -5.73 5.90
CA SER A 66 5.31 -5.98 4.71
C SER A 66 4.47 -6.25 3.48
N CYS A 67 4.85 -5.64 2.36
CA CYS A 67 4.27 -5.88 1.04
C CYS A 67 5.28 -5.53 -0.07
N ARG A 68 4.91 -5.83 -1.31
CA ARG A 68 5.65 -5.38 -2.48
C ARG A 68 5.42 -3.89 -2.71
N LEU A 69 6.37 -3.24 -3.39
CA LEU A 69 6.34 -1.79 -3.65
C LEU A 69 5.12 -1.37 -4.48
N ASP A 70 4.77 -2.13 -5.51
CA ASP A 70 3.55 -1.93 -6.32
C ASP A 70 2.28 -1.86 -5.45
N THR A 71 2.18 -2.77 -4.49
CA THR A 71 1.07 -2.87 -3.55
C THR A 71 1.04 -1.64 -2.64
N ALA A 72 2.20 -1.24 -2.10
CA ALA A 72 2.31 -0.05 -1.26
C ALA A 72 1.88 1.20 -2.04
N LEU A 73 2.36 1.39 -3.27
CA LEU A 73 2.02 2.52 -4.14
C LEU A 73 0.51 2.62 -4.38
N LEU A 74 -0.14 1.50 -4.70
CA LEU A 74 -1.59 1.43 -4.89
C LEU A 74 -2.36 1.73 -3.60
N LEU A 75 -1.93 1.18 -2.46
CA LEU A 75 -2.55 1.42 -1.17
C LEU A 75 -2.43 2.89 -0.72
N ALA A 76 -1.28 3.54 -0.95
CA ALA A 76 -1.14 4.96 -0.69
C ALA A 76 -2.04 5.79 -1.61
N LYS A 77 -2.09 5.45 -2.90
CA LYS A 77 -2.98 6.13 -3.84
C LYS A 77 -4.46 5.95 -3.46
N ALA A 78 -4.84 4.77 -2.95
CA ALA A 78 -6.19 4.48 -2.48
C ALA A 78 -6.63 5.42 -1.34
N VAL A 79 -5.71 5.85 -0.48
CA VAL A 79 -5.98 6.79 0.62
C VAL A 79 -5.68 8.26 0.27
N GLY A 80 -5.44 8.55 -1.02
CA GLY A 80 -5.13 9.89 -1.52
C GLY A 80 -3.71 10.38 -1.22
N CYS A 81 -2.80 9.49 -0.86
CA CYS A 81 -1.38 9.78 -0.65
C CYS A 81 -0.56 9.49 -1.92
N GLN A 82 0.61 10.11 -2.01
CA GLN A 82 1.61 9.84 -3.03
C GLN A 82 2.94 9.52 -2.37
N PHE A 83 3.69 8.56 -2.92
CA PHE A 83 5.06 8.32 -2.50
C PHE A 83 5.99 9.32 -3.17
N GLN A 84 6.86 9.92 -2.38
CA GLN A 84 8.01 10.65 -2.88
C GLN A 84 9.25 9.80 -2.62
N MET A 85 9.93 9.37 -3.69
CA MET A 85 11.22 8.69 -3.58
C MET A 85 12.33 9.69 -3.82
N VAL A 86 13.32 9.70 -2.92
CA VAL A 86 14.53 10.51 -3.06
C VAL A 86 15.71 9.56 -3.07
N CYS A 87 16.61 9.72 -4.03
CA CYS A 87 17.88 9.01 -4.04
C CYS A 87 18.73 9.52 -2.88
N ALA A 88 18.87 8.71 -1.83
CA ALA A 88 19.62 9.09 -0.64
C ALA A 88 21.14 9.00 -0.87
N GLU A 89 21.58 8.06 -1.69
CA GLU A 89 23.00 7.82 -1.98
C GLU A 89 23.16 7.13 -3.35
N VAL A 90 24.20 7.50 -4.08
CA VAL A 90 24.62 6.84 -5.32
C VAL A 90 26.01 6.25 -5.06
N GLN A 91 26.10 4.92 -4.97
CA GLN A 91 27.38 4.20 -4.90
C GLN A 91 27.71 3.64 -6.28
N VAL A 92 28.88 3.99 -6.80
CA VAL A 92 29.39 3.46 -8.07
C VAL A 92 30.34 2.31 -7.76
N THR A 93 29.90 1.08 -8.00
CA THR A 93 30.75 -0.11 -7.89
C THR A 93 31.50 -0.28 -9.20
N THR A 94 32.74 0.22 -9.29
CA THR A 94 33.67 -0.13 -10.36
C THR A 94 34.25 -1.52 -10.11
N PHE A 95 34.09 -2.41 -11.08
CA PHE A 95 34.74 -3.73 -11.11
C PHE A 95 36.18 -3.64 -11.61
#